data_AF-A0A819QUW3-F1
#
_entry.id   AF-A0A819QUW3-F1
#
_cell.length_a   1.000
_cell.length_b   1.000
_cell.length_c   1.000
_cell.angle_alpha   90.00
_cell.angle_beta   90.00
_cell.angle_gamma   90.00
#
_symmetry.space_group_name_H-M   'P 1'
#
loop_
_entity.id
_entity.type
_entity.pdbx_description
1 polymer ?
#
loop_
_entity_poly.entity_id
_entity_poly.type
_entity_poly.pdbx_seq_one_letter_code
_entity_poly.pdbx_strand_id
1 'polypeptide(L)'
;MQLYQFITLVSTFTCPLLTKSEIAPVLINKFELAHPGFLTLLRTWTLNSTSWALFISCFNAIPETTDSVYSVPNIGQQLTTQITPTLITNQITWPNGIVSADPLVEYSMIVPSGFLVPGKTNGNLYFISESTITPLVPRDKKNWFYHDAEFKDMDGDGSIDIIAARANVPLIGKPTTQLIWLKNPGNRTITGPWKLNYLLSDGGPDIQVQFVIVDSLQVLFANSFFERKLQMFWSDSDPFWNDTTKLHVRHIDYEPLTYAYVQLTVDLNGDNKPDLLVTVNDEFNGSLIAYELPPSGEIRTGNFVKHILALGFKPLTPTKGRGAPGQGIAIQFYSLAIRKKPILILSGDDDGCVYLLEAIHDNDPSNWEYSTTIIHKSEKSTIGQVTVEDVDNDGYLEMFVPAYNENIVYIYRLMEK
;
A
#
# COMPACT_ATOMS: atom_id res chain seq x y z
N MET A 1 16.43 -42.01 -29.76
CA MET A 1 17.43 -41.91 -28.68
C MET A 1 18.27 -40.67 -28.97
N GLN A 2 17.78 -39.50 -28.56
CA GLN A 2 18.44 -38.20 -28.75
C GLN A 2 18.56 -37.55 -27.37
N LEU A 3 19.80 -37.23 -27.00
CA LEU A 3 20.20 -36.76 -25.69
C LEU A 3 20.03 -35.24 -25.67
N TYR A 4 19.07 -34.73 -24.89
CA TYR A 4 18.96 -33.30 -24.61
C TYR A 4 20.01 -32.92 -23.56
N GLN A 5 20.98 -32.09 -23.95
CA GLN A 5 21.93 -31.47 -23.03
C GLN A 5 21.21 -30.39 -22.22
N PHE A 6 21.11 -30.61 -20.91
CA PHE A 6 20.76 -29.57 -19.94
C PHE A 6 21.95 -28.62 -19.81
N ILE A 7 21.77 -27.37 -20.25
CA ILE A 7 22.66 -26.27 -19.86
C ILE A 7 22.18 -25.78 -18.50
N THR A 8 22.90 -26.15 -17.44
CA THR A 8 22.71 -25.60 -16.10
C THR A 8 23.36 -24.22 -16.08
N LEU A 9 22.56 -23.15 -16.15
CA LEU A 9 23.03 -21.80 -15.89
C LEU A 9 23.23 -21.69 -14.38
N VAL A 10 24.48 -21.75 -13.93
CA VAL A 10 24.85 -21.45 -12.54
C VAL A 10 24.82 -19.93 -12.41
N SER A 11 23.77 -19.39 -11.81
CA SER A 11 23.76 -17.99 -11.36
C SER A 11 24.77 -17.88 -10.22
N THR A 12 25.87 -17.16 -10.48
CA THR A 12 26.78 -16.74 -9.43
C THR A 12 26.02 -15.77 -8.52
N PHE A 13 25.80 -16.17 -7.26
CA PHE A 13 25.38 -15.26 -6.21
C PHE A 13 26.43 -14.15 -6.10
N THR A 14 26.14 -12.98 -6.66
CA THR A 14 26.86 -11.76 -6.32
C THR A 14 26.55 -11.46 -4.87
N CYS A 15 27.55 -11.59 -4.01
CA CYS A 15 27.51 -11.02 -2.67
C CYS A 15 27.22 -9.53 -2.85
N PRO A 16 26.15 -8.95 -2.27
CA PRO A 16 25.88 -7.54 -2.42
C PRO A 16 27.12 -6.77 -1.95
N LEU A 17 27.65 -5.91 -2.81
CA LEU A 17 28.64 -4.93 -2.38
C LEU A 17 27.96 -4.14 -1.26
N LEU A 18 28.49 -4.24 -0.04
CA LEU A 18 28.18 -3.31 1.04
C LEU A 18 28.75 -1.95 0.65
N THR A 19 28.01 -1.21 -0.17
CA THR A 19 28.20 0.24 -0.26
C THR A 19 27.80 0.83 1.08
N LYS A 20 28.64 1.73 1.60
CA LYS A 20 28.31 2.47 2.82
C LYS A 20 27.10 3.32 2.49
N SER A 21 25.93 2.97 3.04
CA SER A 21 24.70 3.77 2.94
C SER A 21 25.00 5.24 3.19
N GLU A 22 24.47 6.15 2.37
CA GLU A 22 24.68 7.59 2.49
C GLU A 22 23.68 8.23 3.44
N ILE A 23 22.59 7.53 3.73
CA ILE A 23 21.58 7.95 4.70
C ILE A 23 21.82 7.25 6.05
N ALA A 24 21.63 8.01 7.13
CA ALA A 24 21.63 7.55 8.51
C ALA A 24 20.21 7.67 9.07
N PRO A 25 19.50 6.54 9.25
CA PRO A 25 18.30 6.51 10.07
C PRO A 25 18.68 6.71 11.54
N VAL A 26 18.08 7.68 12.20
CA VAL A 26 18.27 7.95 13.63
C VAL A 26 16.95 7.79 14.36
N LEU A 27 16.90 6.86 15.32
CA LEU A 27 15.74 6.73 16.20
C LEU A 27 15.63 7.98 17.07
N ILE A 28 14.57 8.76 16.86
CA ILE A 28 14.35 10.01 17.60
C ILE A 28 13.33 9.84 18.74
N ASN A 29 12.37 8.92 18.60
CA ASN A 29 11.37 8.65 19.63
C ASN A 29 10.66 7.29 19.40
N LYS A 30 9.84 6.87 20.36
CA LYS A 30 8.92 5.74 20.26
C LYS A 30 7.79 5.89 21.28
N PHE A 31 6.66 5.26 21.01
CA PHE A 31 5.56 5.18 21.98
C PHE A 31 4.87 3.82 21.94
N GLU A 32 4.30 3.43 23.08
CA GLU A 32 3.58 2.17 23.22
C GLU A 32 2.15 2.30 22.66
N LEU A 33 1.75 1.30 21.89
CA LEU A 33 0.40 1.16 21.37
C LEU A 33 0.16 -0.32 21.08
N ALA A 34 -0.98 -0.87 21.48
CA ALA A 34 -1.23 -2.29 21.29
C ALA A 34 -1.51 -2.61 19.80
N HIS A 35 -0.73 -3.54 19.23
CA HIS A 35 -0.92 -4.10 17.89
C HIS A 35 -1.06 -3.07 16.73
N PRO A 36 -0.18 -2.06 16.61
CA PRO A 36 -0.22 -1.12 15.49
C PRO A 36 0.13 -1.88 14.21
N GLY A 37 -0.71 -1.79 13.19
CA GLY A 37 -0.52 -2.57 11.96
C GLY A 37 -0.51 -1.73 10.68
N PHE A 38 -1.26 -0.63 10.62
CA PHE A 38 -1.17 0.31 9.50
C PHE A 38 -1.02 1.74 9.99
N LEU A 39 -0.05 2.46 9.42
CA LEU A 39 0.17 3.88 9.67
C LEU A 39 -0.10 4.69 8.41
N THR A 40 -0.82 5.80 8.57
CA THR A 40 -1.06 6.77 7.50
C THR A 40 -0.88 8.18 8.06
N LEU A 41 -0.13 9.02 7.36
CA LEU A 41 -0.08 10.46 7.64
C LEU A 41 -1.13 11.18 6.78
N LEU A 42 -2.01 11.94 7.43
CA LEU A 42 -2.99 12.78 6.76
C LEU A 42 -2.80 14.23 7.19
N ARG A 43 -3.03 15.17 6.27
CA ARG A 43 -3.10 16.59 6.60
C ARG A 43 -4.40 16.86 7.36
N THR A 44 -4.31 17.65 8.42
CA THR A 44 -5.45 18.07 9.24
C THR A 44 -5.40 19.57 9.47
N TRP A 45 -6.57 20.19 9.68
CA TRP A 45 -6.63 21.59 10.10
C TRP A 45 -6.53 21.71 11.61
N THR A 46 -5.51 22.39 12.10
CA THR A 46 -5.43 22.80 13.50
C THR A 46 -5.06 24.27 13.60
N LEU A 47 -5.89 25.05 14.32
CA LEU A 47 -5.61 26.44 14.72
C LEU A 47 -5.06 27.34 13.59
N ASN A 48 -5.70 27.33 12.43
CA ASN A 48 -5.33 28.13 11.24
C ASN A 48 -4.04 27.70 10.52
N SER A 49 -3.61 26.46 10.71
CA SER A 49 -2.50 25.87 9.95
C SER A 49 -2.80 24.41 9.59
N THR A 50 -2.31 23.98 8.44
CA THR A 50 -2.30 22.56 8.06
C THR A 50 -1.17 21.87 8.80
N SER A 51 -1.49 20.85 9.57
CA SER A 51 -0.52 20.01 10.30
C SER A 51 -0.70 18.55 9.94
N TRP A 52 0.34 17.76 10.12
CA TRP A 52 0.24 16.31 9.97
C TRP A 52 -0.38 15.68 11.21
N ALA A 53 -1.27 14.72 10.99
CA ALA A 53 -1.73 13.78 12.00
C ALA A 53 -1.35 12.36 11.57
N LEU A 54 -0.81 11.60 12.52
CA LEU A 54 -0.54 10.18 12.32
C LEU A 54 -1.79 9.39 12.71
N PHE A 55 -2.40 8.70 11.75
CA PHE A 55 -3.48 7.76 11.99
C PHE A 55 -2.96 6.34 12.05
N ILE A 56 -3.51 5.55 12.97
CA ILE A 56 -2.99 4.23 13.33
C ILE A 56 -4.13 3.23 13.42
N SER A 57 -4.20 2.30 12.47
CA SER A 57 -5.06 1.13 12.57
C SER A 57 -4.37 0.06 13.41
N CYS A 58 -5.05 -0.38 14.47
CA CYS A 58 -4.61 -1.46 15.34
C CYS A 58 -5.58 -2.63 15.21
N PHE A 59 -5.07 -3.86 15.22
CA PHE A 59 -5.91 -5.06 15.15
C PHE A 59 -5.29 -6.24 15.90
N ASN A 60 -6.11 -7.07 16.53
CA ASN A 60 -5.63 -8.29 17.16
C ASN A 60 -6.23 -9.53 16.50
N ALA A 61 -5.57 -10.68 16.63
CA ALA A 61 -6.07 -11.94 16.09
C ALA A 61 -7.12 -12.64 16.98
N ILE A 62 -7.67 -11.97 18.00
CA ILE A 62 -8.68 -12.56 18.89
C ILE A 62 -10.02 -12.60 18.14
N PRO A 63 -10.61 -13.79 17.90
CA PRO A 63 -11.87 -13.92 17.17
C PRO A 63 -13.00 -13.06 17.74
N GLU A 64 -13.93 -12.63 16.87
CA GLU A 64 -15.20 -11.97 17.25
C GLU A 64 -15.05 -10.67 18.06
N THR A 65 -13.87 -10.04 18.03
CA THR A 65 -13.63 -8.73 18.65
C THR A 65 -13.64 -7.60 17.60
N THR A 66 -13.89 -6.38 18.06
CA THR A 66 -13.58 -5.16 17.30
C THR A 66 -12.22 -4.62 17.74
N ASP A 67 -11.65 -3.76 16.91
CA ASP A 67 -10.34 -3.19 17.09
C ASP A 67 -10.35 -1.67 16.90
N SER A 68 -9.20 -1.05 17.10
CA SER A 68 -9.08 0.39 17.32
C SER A 68 -8.42 1.13 16.16
N VAL A 69 -8.89 2.34 15.92
CA VAL A 69 -8.21 3.36 15.14
C VAL A 69 -7.84 4.50 16.08
N TYR A 70 -6.58 4.92 16.04
CA TYR A 70 -6.07 6.05 16.82
C TYR A 70 -5.59 7.18 15.92
N SER A 71 -5.47 8.37 16.49
CA SER A 71 -4.76 9.50 15.89
C SER A 71 -3.73 10.08 16.86
N VAL A 72 -2.64 10.61 16.31
CA VAL A 72 -1.72 11.52 16.99
C VAL A 72 -1.77 12.84 16.22
N PRO A 73 -2.64 13.79 16.62
CA PRO A 73 -2.75 15.07 15.93
C PRO A 73 -1.46 15.89 16.10
N ASN A 74 -1.09 16.70 15.12
CA ASN A 74 0.10 17.55 15.18
C ASN A 74 1.39 16.76 15.49
N ILE A 75 1.57 15.61 14.83
CA ILE A 75 2.66 14.68 15.15
C ILE A 75 4.05 15.34 15.09
N GLY A 76 4.26 16.30 14.16
CA GLY A 76 5.49 17.07 14.05
C GLY A 76 5.88 17.83 15.33
N GLN A 77 4.91 18.33 16.11
CA GLN A 77 5.19 19.03 17.37
C GLN A 77 5.46 18.07 18.54
N GLN A 78 5.19 16.78 18.35
CA GLN A 78 5.28 15.77 19.41
C GLN A 78 6.50 14.85 19.25
N LEU A 79 7.28 15.02 18.18
CA LEU A 79 8.38 14.11 17.80
C LEU A 79 9.37 13.84 18.93
N THR A 80 9.62 14.80 19.83
CA THR A 80 10.56 14.65 20.96
C THR A 80 9.89 14.60 22.32
N THR A 81 8.57 14.42 22.38
CA THR A 81 7.77 14.42 23.62
C THR A 81 7.16 13.05 23.89
N GLN A 82 6.52 12.89 25.05
CA GLN A 82 5.70 11.72 25.31
C GLN A 82 4.43 11.77 24.47
N ILE A 83 4.31 10.85 23.51
CA ILE A 83 3.15 10.74 22.63
C ILE A 83 2.08 9.89 23.30
N THR A 84 0.84 10.39 23.33
CA THR A 84 -0.35 9.64 23.76
C THR A 84 -1.38 9.64 22.62
N PRO A 85 -1.56 8.53 21.91
CA PRO A 85 -2.55 8.43 20.84
C PRO A 85 -3.99 8.64 21.37
N THR A 86 -4.79 9.37 20.62
CA THR A 86 -6.21 9.60 20.88
C THR A 86 -7.03 8.52 20.17
N LEU A 87 -7.93 7.85 20.91
CA LEU A 87 -8.83 6.87 20.32
C LEU A 87 -9.87 7.56 19.43
N ILE A 88 -9.92 7.20 18.15
CA ILE A 88 -10.98 7.65 17.22
C ILE A 88 -12.18 6.71 17.32
N THR A 89 -11.93 5.40 17.23
CA THR A 89 -12.97 4.37 17.34
C THR A 89 -12.37 3.05 17.77
N ASN A 90 -13.17 2.20 18.41
CA ASN A 90 -12.87 0.80 18.70
C ASN A 90 -13.97 -0.15 18.18
N GLN A 91 -14.74 0.30 17.18
CA GLN A 91 -15.95 -0.38 16.70
C GLN A 91 -15.77 -1.09 15.35
N ILE A 92 -14.57 -1.07 14.78
CA ILE A 92 -14.28 -1.65 13.46
C ILE A 92 -13.63 -3.01 13.63
N THR A 93 -14.10 -4.01 12.89
CA THR A 93 -13.46 -5.33 12.82
C THR A 93 -12.26 -5.26 11.90
N TRP A 94 -11.05 -5.45 12.45
CA TRP A 94 -9.79 -5.47 11.69
C TRP A 94 -9.63 -4.27 10.74
N PRO A 95 -9.39 -3.05 11.26
CA PRO A 95 -9.13 -1.89 10.42
C PRO A 95 -7.82 -2.08 9.64
N ASN A 96 -7.87 -1.90 8.31
CA ASN A 96 -6.73 -1.99 7.40
C ASN A 96 -6.13 -0.59 7.14
N GLY A 97 -5.51 -0.38 5.98
CA GLY A 97 -4.87 0.89 5.60
C GLY A 97 -5.88 2.04 5.46
N ILE A 98 -5.62 3.16 6.15
CA ILE A 98 -6.49 4.33 6.14
C ILE A 98 -6.20 5.17 4.90
N VAL A 99 -7.25 5.63 4.21
CA VAL A 99 -7.13 6.55 3.07
C VAL A 99 -7.84 7.87 3.37
N SER A 100 -7.29 8.99 2.88
CA SER A 100 -7.96 10.29 2.96
C SER A 100 -9.27 10.25 2.19
N ALA A 101 -10.33 10.79 2.78
CA ALA A 101 -11.62 10.98 2.11
C ALA A 101 -11.92 12.47 1.88
N ASP A 102 -10.88 13.31 1.80
CA ASP A 102 -10.97 14.73 1.43
C ASP A 102 -11.80 14.98 0.14
N PRO A 103 -11.72 14.13 -0.91
CA PRO A 103 -12.58 14.29 -2.08
C PRO A 103 -14.10 14.20 -1.80
N LEU A 104 -14.49 13.60 -0.68
CA LEU A 104 -15.88 13.54 -0.22
C LEU A 104 -16.18 14.67 0.76
N VAL A 105 -15.38 14.75 1.82
CA VAL A 105 -15.48 15.74 2.90
C VAL A 105 -14.07 16.01 3.41
N GLU A 106 -13.66 17.28 3.47
CA GLU A 106 -12.34 17.68 3.95
C GLU A 106 -12.08 17.16 5.39
N TYR A 107 -10.87 16.69 5.64
CA TYR A 107 -10.40 16.11 6.90
C TYR A 107 -11.17 14.86 7.35
N SER A 108 -11.71 14.10 6.40
CA SER A 108 -12.34 12.81 6.66
C SER A 108 -11.49 11.66 6.12
N MET A 109 -11.86 10.44 6.47
CA MET A 109 -11.13 9.23 6.05
C MET A 109 -12.06 8.07 5.75
N ILE A 110 -11.60 7.15 4.89
CA ILE A 110 -12.16 5.81 4.79
C ILE A 110 -11.21 4.85 5.53
N VAL A 111 -11.81 3.97 6.33
CA VAL A 111 -11.12 2.83 6.96
C VAL A 111 -11.70 1.55 6.35
N PRO A 112 -11.02 0.95 5.36
CA PRO A 112 -11.28 -0.42 4.91
C PRO A 112 -11.10 -1.40 6.06
N SER A 113 -11.86 -2.49 6.06
CA SER A 113 -11.81 -3.43 7.17
C SER A 113 -12.06 -4.87 6.78
N GLY A 114 -11.83 -5.75 7.76
CA GLY A 114 -12.04 -7.18 7.71
C GLY A 114 -10.75 -7.94 7.36
N PHE A 115 -10.73 -9.22 7.73
CA PHE A 115 -9.62 -10.12 7.42
C PHE A 115 -10.01 -11.59 7.60
N LEU A 116 -9.07 -12.50 7.38
CA LEU A 116 -9.29 -13.96 7.41
C LEU A 116 -9.39 -14.56 8.82
N VAL A 117 -9.44 -13.74 9.87
CA VAL A 117 -9.61 -14.19 11.25
C VAL A 117 -11.09 -14.53 11.51
N PRO A 118 -11.41 -15.68 12.14
CA PRO A 118 -12.78 -16.04 12.49
C PRO A 118 -13.51 -14.90 13.23
N GLY A 119 -14.72 -14.58 12.78
CA GLY A 119 -15.51 -13.47 13.33
C GLY A 119 -15.09 -12.07 12.85
N LYS A 120 -13.98 -11.93 12.12
CA LYS A 120 -13.49 -10.65 11.56
C LYS A 120 -13.56 -10.59 10.03
N THR A 121 -14.18 -11.57 9.39
CA THR A 121 -14.30 -11.65 7.92
C THR A 121 -15.33 -10.68 7.33
N ASN A 122 -16.23 -10.13 8.13
CA ASN A 122 -17.30 -9.24 7.68
C ASN A 122 -16.84 -7.79 7.76
N GLY A 123 -16.06 -7.38 6.76
CA GLY A 123 -15.52 -6.04 6.63
C GLY A 123 -16.47 -5.05 5.96
N ASN A 124 -16.07 -3.78 5.97
CA ASN A 124 -16.76 -2.69 5.31
C ASN A 124 -15.76 -1.61 4.84
N LEU A 125 -16.26 -0.58 4.18
CA LEU A 125 -15.58 0.70 4.05
C LEU A 125 -16.25 1.68 5.02
N TYR A 126 -15.55 2.02 6.10
CA TYR A 126 -16.09 2.93 7.11
C TYR A 126 -15.66 4.35 6.82
N PHE A 127 -16.62 5.22 6.51
CA PHE A 127 -16.39 6.66 6.48
C PHE A 127 -16.36 7.21 7.89
N ILE A 128 -15.29 7.93 8.22
CA ILE A 128 -15.11 8.58 9.50
C ILE A 128 -14.87 10.07 9.28
N SER A 129 -15.72 10.89 9.88
CA SER A 129 -15.56 12.34 9.96
C SER A 129 -15.97 12.79 11.36
N GLU A 130 -15.10 13.59 11.99
CA GLU A 130 -15.21 14.01 13.39
C GLU A 130 -15.33 12.80 14.35
N SER A 131 -16.56 12.43 14.70
CA SER A 131 -16.90 11.32 15.60
C SER A 131 -17.95 10.36 15.01
N THR A 132 -18.38 10.60 13.77
CA THR A 132 -19.38 9.77 13.10
C THR A 132 -18.68 8.68 12.31
N ILE A 133 -19.11 7.44 12.52
CA ILE A 133 -18.62 6.25 11.80
C ILE A 133 -19.78 5.70 10.97
N THR A 134 -19.63 5.73 9.65
CA THR A 134 -20.68 5.33 8.71
C THR A 134 -20.22 4.16 7.86
N PRO A 135 -20.80 2.95 7.99
CA PRO A 135 -20.54 1.86 7.07
C PRO A 135 -21.17 2.17 5.70
N LEU A 136 -20.36 2.17 4.64
CA LEU A 136 -20.82 2.54 3.30
C LEU A 136 -21.25 1.36 2.45
N VAL A 137 -20.72 0.16 2.70
CA VAL A 137 -21.07 -1.03 1.90
C VAL A 137 -22.35 -1.66 2.46
N PRO A 138 -23.37 -1.95 1.61
CA PRO A 138 -24.53 -2.72 2.02
C PRO A 138 -24.15 -4.09 2.59
N ARG A 139 -24.90 -4.59 3.58
CA ARG A 139 -24.70 -5.95 4.09
C ARG A 139 -25.01 -6.97 3.01
N ASP A 140 -24.10 -7.94 2.85
CA ASP A 140 -24.21 -9.05 1.90
C ASP A 140 -24.38 -10.37 2.68
N LYS A 141 -24.80 -11.44 1.99
CA LYS A 141 -24.82 -12.81 2.50
C LYS A 141 -23.40 -13.37 2.66
N LYS A 142 -22.46 -12.91 1.82
CA LYS A 142 -21.04 -13.25 1.91
C LYS A 142 -20.29 -12.23 2.78
N ASN A 143 -19.28 -12.72 3.48
CA ASN A 143 -18.37 -11.89 4.25
C ASN A 143 -17.23 -11.40 3.34
N TRP A 144 -17.10 -10.09 3.18
CA TRP A 144 -16.06 -9.48 2.35
C TRP A 144 -15.07 -8.73 3.22
N PHE A 145 -13.79 -8.76 2.90
CA PHE A 145 -12.83 -7.82 3.45
C PHE A 145 -12.35 -6.84 2.37
N TYR A 146 -11.90 -5.68 2.83
CA TYR A 146 -11.43 -4.56 2.02
C TYR A 146 -10.09 -4.09 2.58
N HIS A 147 -9.14 -3.81 1.71
CA HIS A 147 -7.80 -3.39 2.12
C HIS A 147 -7.49 -1.94 1.73
N ASP A 148 -8.18 -1.40 0.72
CA ASP A 148 -7.90 -0.11 0.13
C ASP A 148 -9.15 0.50 -0.53
N ALA A 149 -9.10 1.79 -0.86
CA ALA A 149 -10.16 2.50 -1.57
C ALA A 149 -9.62 3.70 -2.38
N GLU A 150 -10.25 3.97 -3.51
CA GLU A 150 -9.93 5.07 -4.43
C GLU A 150 -11.17 5.90 -4.78
N PHE A 151 -10.97 7.11 -5.28
CA PHE A 151 -12.05 8.09 -5.47
C PHE A 151 -12.15 8.58 -6.91
N LYS A 152 -13.37 8.55 -7.46
CA LYS A 152 -13.63 9.01 -8.83
C LYS A 152 -15.13 9.24 -9.04
N ASP A 153 -15.50 10.27 -9.80
CA ASP A 153 -16.86 10.38 -10.36
C ASP A 153 -17.00 9.37 -11.51
N MET A 154 -17.77 8.32 -11.28
CA MET A 154 -17.85 7.17 -12.20
C MET A 154 -18.88 7.37 -13.31
N ASP A 155 -19.89 8.21 -13.11
CA ASP A 155 -21.01 8.39 -14.03
C ASP A 155 -21.28 9.84 -14.46
N GLY A 156 -20.46 10.78 -14.03
CA GLY A 156 -20.51 12.17 -14.45
C GLY A 156 -21.62 12.97 -13.78
N ASP A 157 -22.16 12.50 -12.66
CA ASP A 157 -23.19 13.22 -11.92
C ASP A 157 -22.64 14.35 -11.03
N GLY A 158 -21.31 14.51 -11.00
CA GLY A 158 -20.61 15.53 -10.22
C GLY A 158 -20.34 15.13 -8.76
N SER A 159 -20.73 13.92 -8.36
CA SER A 159 -20.45 13.36 -7.04
C SER A 159 -19.28 12.38 -7.12
N ILE A 160 -18.34 12.50 -6.19
CA ILE A 160 -17.22 11.56 -6.12
C ILE A 160 -17.72 10.23 -5.51
N ASP A 161 -17.46 9.14 -6.21
CA ASP A 161 -17.75 7.77 -5.79
C ASP A 161 -16.50 7.10 -5.19
N ILE A 162 -16.70 5.92 -4.59
CA ILE A 162 -15.62 5.11 -4.03
C ILE A 162 -15.46 3.83 -4.83
N ILE A 163 -14.23 3.49 -5.18
CA ILE A 163 -13.83 2.26 -5.87
C ILE A 163 -13.03 1.43 -4.90
N ALA A 164 -13.30 0.14 -4.83
CA ALA A 164 -12.56 -0.76 -3.95
C ALA A 164 -12.46 -2.17 -4.51
N ALA A 165 -11.32 -2.78 -4.26
CA ALA A 165 -11.12 -4.22 -4.35
C ALA A 165 -11.69 -4.90 -3.11
N ARG A 166 -12.24 -6.11 -3.27
CA ARG A 166 -12.72 -6.91 -2.13
C ARG A 166 -12.57 -8.40 -2.37
N ALA A 167 -12.39 -9.15 -1.29
CA ALA A 167 -12.31 -10.60 -1.35
C ALA A 167 -13.12 -11.29 -0.25
N ASN A 168 -13.64 -12.46 -0.61
CA ASN A 168 -14.24 -13.43 0.28
C ASN A 168 -13.40 -14.70 0.19
N VAL A 169 -12.77 -15.09 1.31
CA VAL A 169 -11.93 -16.29 1.38
C VAL A 169 -12.60 -17.24 2.38
N PRO A 170 -13.44 -18.16 1.93
CA PRO A 170 -14.10 -19.11 2.83
C PRO A 170 -13.11 -20.13 3.38
N LEU A 171 -13.42 -20.72 4.54
CA LEU A 171 -12.61 -21.81 5.13
C LEU A 171 -12.48 -23.02 4.19
N ILE A 172 -13.53 -23.29 3.41
CA ILE A 172 -13.59 -24.35 2.41
C ILE A 172 -14.09 -23.74 1.11
N GLY A 173 -13.33 -23.92 0.03
CA GLY A 173 -13.66 -23.40 -1.30
C GLY A 173 -12.55 -22.50 -1.85
N LYS A 174 -12.81 -21.93 -3.02
CA LYS A 174 -11.90 -20.96 -3.64
C LYS A 174 -12.25 -19.55 -3.13
N PRO A 175 -11.25 -18.67 -2.98
CA PRO A 175 -11.49 -17.24 -2.88
C PRO A 175 -12.41 -16.75 -4.01
N THR A 176 -13.22 -15.75 -3.72
CA THR A 176 -13.91 -14.95 -4.75
C THR A 176 -13.54 -13.50 -4.55
N THR A 177 -13.23 -12.80 -5.63
CA THR A 177 -12.73 -11.42 -5.60
C THR A 177 -13.50 -10.54 -6.58
N GLN A 178 -13.61 -9.26 -6.27
CA GLN A 178 -14.43 -8.31 -7.04
C GLN A 178 -13.81 -6.91 -7.03
N LEU A 179 -13.97 -6.20 -8.15
CA LEU A 179 -13.79 -4.76 -8.22
C LEU A 179 -15.17 -4.10 -8.20
N ILE A 180 -15.43 -3.30 -7.18
CA ILE A 180 -16.71 -2.63 -6.98
C ILE A 180 -16.56 -1.11 -7.05
N TRP A 181 -17.67 -0.43 -7.26
CA TRP A 181 -17.78 0.98 -6.92
C TRP A 181 -19.08 1.25 -6.15
N LEU A 182 -19.00 2.16 -5.19
CA LEU A 182 -20.12 2.62 -4.37
C LEU A 182 -20.56 3.98 -4.89
N LYS A 183 -21.78 4.05 -5.42
CA LYS A 183 -22.34 5.29 -5.93
C LYS A 183 -22.69 6.24 -4.78
N ASN A 184 -22.11 7.42 -4.79
CA ASN A 184 -22.46 8.52 -3.91
C ASN A 184 -23.89 9.00 -4.23
N PRO A 185 -24.79 9.12 -3.24
CA PRO A 185 -26.15 9.59 -3.47
C PRO A 185 -26.25 11.09 -3.79
N GLY A 186 -25.14 11.83 -3.87
CA GLY A 186 -25.10 13.27 -4.13
C GLY A 186 -25.37 14.15 -2.91
N ASN A 187 -25.37 13.56 -1.72
CA ASN A 187 -25.65 14.27 -0.47
C ASN A 187 -24.37 14.82 0.16
N ARG A 188 -24.41 16.07 0.65
CA ARG A 188 -23.30 16.66 1.42
C ARG A 188 -23.05 15.95 2.75
N THR A 189 -24.09 15.39 3.35
CA THR A 189 -23.96 14.55 4.54
C THR A 189 -23.82 13.10 4.10
N ILE A 190 -22.68 12.49 4.44
CA ILE A 190 -22.40 11.11 4.10
C ILE A 190 -23.24 10.18 4.99
N THR A 191 -24.16 9.45 4.37
CA THR A 191 -24.96 8.41 5.01
C THR A 191 -24.80 7.09 4.27
N GLY A 192 -24.91 5.97 4.98
CA GLY A 192 -24.76 4.64 4.41
C GLY A 192 -26.03 3.78 4.55
N PRO A 193 -26.11 2.65 3.84
CA PRO A 193 -25.13 2.22 2.84
C PRO A 193 -25.34 2.89 1.47
N TRP A 194 -24.28 3.00 0.68
CA TRP A 194 -24.30 3.48 -0.70
C TRP A 194 -24.69 2.37 -1.68
N LYS A 195 -25.16 2.75 -2.87
CA LYS A 195 -25.53 1.77 -3.89
C LYS A 195 -24.26 1.10 -4.43
N LEU A 196 -24.14 -0.20 -4.20
CA LEU A 196 -23.04 -1.01 -4.72
C LEU A 196 -23.27 -1.38 -6.19
N ASN A 197 -22.26 -1.14 -7.00
CA ASN A 197 -22.17 -1.57 -8.40
C ASN A 197 -20.88 -2.37 -8.60
N TYR A 198 -20.82 -3.16 -9.66
CA TYR A 198 -19.68 -4.00 -9.99
C TYR A 198 -18.99 -3.45 -11.23
N LEU A 199 -17.68 -3.24 -11.16
CA LEU A 199 -16.83 -3.08 -12.35
C LEU A 199 -16.42 -4.46 -12.87
N LEU A 200 -16.08 -5.36 -11.94
CA LEU A 200 -15.77 -6.76 -12.23
C LEU A 200 -16.35 -7.64 -11.12
N SER A 201 -17.32 -8.48 -11.47
CA SER A 201 -18.11 -9.27 -10.51
C SER A 201 -17.46 -10.60 -10.11
N ASP A 202 -16.38 -11.00 -10.78
CA ASP A 202 -15.57 -12.19 -10.46
C ASP A 202 -14.14 -12.03 -10.99
N GLY A 203 -13.16 -12.60 -10.28
CA GLY A 203 -11.74 -12.57 -10.66
C GLY A 203 -11.11 -11.18 -10.70
N GLY A 204 -11.64 -10.22 -9.90
CA GLY A 204 -11.07 -8.88 -9.76
C GLY A 204 -9.91 -8.79 -8.75
N PRO A 205 -9.32 -7.58 -8.58
CA PRO A 205 -8.34 -7.30 -7.54
C PRO A 205 -8.88 -7.55 -6.13
N ASP A 206 -7.97 -7.71 -5.17
CA ASP A 206 -8.33 -7.99 -3.77
C ASP A 206 -7.52 -7.22 -2.72
N ILE A 207 -6.52 -6.43 -3.12
CA ILE A 207 -5.66 -5.68 -2.21
C ILE A 207 -5.75 -4.17 -2.50
N GLN A 208 -4.93 -3.63 -3.41
CA GLN A 208 -4.88 -2.20 -3.71
C GLN A 208 -5.45 -1.86 -5.07
N VAL A 209 -5.85 -0.60 -5.17
CA VAL A 209 -6.31 0.07 -6.38
C VAL A 209 -5.70 1.45 -6.41
N GLN A 210 -5.23 1.92 -7.57
CA GLN A 210 -4.70 3.27 -7.72
C GLN A 210 -5.10 3.88 -9.07
N PHE A 211 -5.86 4.96 -9.05
CA PHE A 211 -6.14 5.73 -10.26
C PHE A 211 -4.99 6.68 -10.57
N VAL A 212 -4.53 6.66 -11.82
CA VAL A 212 -3.48 7.55 -12.31
C VAL A 212 -3.74 7.95 -13.75
N ILE A 213 -3.09 9.04 -14.19
CA ILE A 213 -3.11 9.47 -15.59
C ILE A 213 -1.75 9.13 -16.20
N VAL A 214 -1.75 8.31 -17.26
CA VAL A 214 -0.56 7.95 -18.05
C VAL A 214 -0.84 8.35 -19.50
N ASP A 215 0.00 9.20 -20.08
CA ASP A 215 -0.17 9.70 -21.45
C ASP A 215 -1.58 10.28 -21.75
N SER A 216 -2.14 11.05 -20.81
CA SER A 216 -3.52 11.58 -20.87
C SER A 216 -4.65 10.54 -20.82
N LEU A 217 -4.33 9.26 -20.63
CA LEU A 217 -5.30 8.20 -20.37
C LEU A 217 -5.41 7.97 -18.86
N GLN A 218 -6.62 7.99 -18.31
CA GLN A 218 -6.82 7.51 -16.96
C GLN A 218 -6.79 5.98 -16.93
N VAL A 219 -6.01 5.42 -16.02
CA VAL A 219 -5.89 3.99 -15.78
C VAL A 219 -6.01 3.68 -14.30
N LEU A 220 -6.42 2.46 -14.00
CA LEU A 220 -6.45 1.91 -12.64
C LEU A 220 -5.43 0.78 -12.57
N PHE A 221 -4.37 0.96 -11.79
CA PHE A 221 -3.48 -0.14 -11.43
C PHE A 221 -4.04 -0.86 -10.21
N ALA A 222 -3.99 -2.20 -10.23
CA ALA A 222 -4.51 -2.99 -9.12
C ALA A 222 -3.77 -4.32 -9.01
N ASN A 223 -3.73 -4.85 -7.79
CA ASN A 223 -3.08 -6.12 -7.49
C ASN A 223 -4.00 -7.09 -6.75
N SER A 224 -3.64 -8.37 -6.87
CA SER A 224 -4.32 -9.48 -6.24
C SER A 224 -3.32 -10.37 -5.53
N PHE A 225 -3.57 -10.60 -4.25
CA PHE A 225 -2.89 -11.61 -3.46
C PHE A 225 -3.50 -12.98 -3.73
N PHE A 226 -4.83 -13.09 -3.72
CA PHE A 226 -5.53 -14.38 -3.84
C PHE A 226 -5.70 -14.84 -5.29
N GLU A 227 -6.05 -13.93 -6.21
CA GLU A 227 -6.12 -14.25 -7.64
C GLU A 227 -4.73 -14.30 -8.30
N ARG A 228 -3.69 -13.83 -7.60
CA ARG A 228 -2.29 -13.84 -8.01
C ARG A 228 -2.04 -13.14 -9.36
N LYS A 229 -2.55 -11.91 -9.49
CA LYS A 229 -2.51 -11.11 -10.71
C LYS A 229 -2.07 -9.68 -10.42
N LEU A 230 -1.35 -9.09 -11.36
CA LEU A 230 -1.08 -7.66 -11.43
C LEU A 230 -1.79 -7.11 -12.67
N GLN A 231 -2.70 -6.17 -12.49
CA GLN A 231 -3.67 -5.78 -13.51
C GLN A 231 -3.69 -4.26 -13.72
N MET A 232 -4.02 -3.88 -14.95
CA MET A 232 -4.33 -2.51 -15.34
C MET A 232 -5.72 -2.48 -15.99
N PHE A 233 -6.55 -1.52 -15.60
CA PHE A 233 -7.87 -1.30 -16.19
C PHE A 233 -7.92 0.06 -16.88
N TRP A 234 -8.76 0.18 -17.90
CA TRP A 234 -9.14 1.45 -18.52
C TRP A 234 -10.55 1.36 -19.11
N SER A 235 -11.18 2.51 -19.38
CA SER A 235 -12.48 2.60 -20.04
C SER A 235 -12.36 3.27 -21.41
N ASP A 236 -13.05 2.75 -22.43
CA ASP A 236 -13.21 3.48 -23.70
C ASP A 236 -14.22 4.64 -23.60
N SER A 237 -14.95 4.74 -22.48
CA SER A 237 -15.89 5.83 -22.18
C SER A 237 -15.30 6.87 -21.23
N ASP A 238 -13.98 6.90 -21.05
CA ASP A 238 -13.29 7.85 -20.18
C ASP A 238 -13.77 9.30 -20.44
N PRO A 239 -14.04 10.12 -19.40
CA PRO A 239 -13.76 9.88 -17.98
C PRO A 239 -14.79 9.00 -17.25
N PHE A 240 -15.80 8.41 -17.91
CA PHE A 240 -16.84 7.63 -17.22
C PHE A 240 -16.57 6.12 -17.27
N TRP A 241 -16.76 5.46 -16.14
CA TRP A 241 -16.40 4.04 -15.93
C TRP A 241 -17.60 3.21 -15.46
N ASN A 242 -18.81 3.78 -15.46
CA ASN A 242 -20.05 3.10 -15.08
C ASN A 242 -20.58 2.11 -16.15
N ASP A 243 -20.20 2.26 -17.43
CA ASP A 243 -20.49 1.27 -18.48
C ASP A 243 -19.43 0.17 -18.54
N THR A 244 -19.68 -0.91 -17.82
CA THR A 244 -18.78 -2.08 -17.76
C THR A 244 -18.51 -2.75 -19.11
N THR A 245 -19.34 -2.52 -20.14
CA THR A 245 -19.08 -3.09 -21.48
C THR A 245 -17.94 -2.38 -22.21
N LYS A 246 -17.49 -1.24 -21.68
CA LYS A 246 -16.39 -0.42 -22.17
C LYS A 246 -15.15 -0.50 -21.30
N LEU A 247 -15.24 -1.24 -20.20
CA LEU A 247 -14.12 -1.50 -19.30
C LEU A 247 -13.25 -2.60 -19.90
N HIS A 248 -11.95 -2.33 -19.93
CA HIS A 248 -10.93 -3.26 -20.35
C HIS A 248 -10.02 -3.61 -19.18
N VAL A 249 -9.49 -4.83 -19.20
CA VAL A 249 -8.48 -5.29 -18.26
C VAL A 249 -7.32 -5.91 -19.01
N ARG A 250 -6.11 -5.61 -18.56
CA ARG A 250 -4.88 -6.25 -19.03
C ARG A 250 -4.06 -6.72 -17.84
N HIS A 251 -3.41 -7.87 -17.98
CA HIS A 251 -2.40 -8.32 -17.03
C HIS A 251 -1.06 -7.69 -17.37
N ILE A 252 -0.42 -7.09 -16.36
CA ILE A 252 0.93 -6.51 -16.46
C ILE A 252 1.96 -7.63 -16.42
N ASP A 253 1.75 -8.60 -15.54
CA ASP A 253 2.55 -9.82 -15.42
C ASP A 253 1.60 -11.05 -15.42
N TYR A 254 2.04 -12.10 -16.11
CA TYR A 254 1.31 -13.36 -16.24
C TYR A 254 1.79 -14.43 -15.25
N GLU A 255 2.89 -14.18 -14.53
CA GLU A 255 3.32 -15.04 -13.45
C GLU A 255 2.30 -14.97 -12.31
N PRO A 256 1.79 -16.13 -11.84
CA PRO A 256 0.85 -16.17 -10.75
C PRO A 256 1.61 -15.90 -9.44
N LEU A 257 1.85 -14.65 -9.09
CA LEU A 257 2.54 -14.25 -7.85
C LEU A 257 1.56 -13.61 -6.86
N THR A 258 1.88 -13.69 -5.57
CA THR A 258 1.13 -13.08 -4.46
C THR A 258 1.49 -11.61 -4.32
N TYR A 259 1.00 -10.80 -5.24
CA TYR A 259 1.25 -9.36 -5.25
C TYR A 259 0.59 -8.71 -4.04
N ALA A 260 1.37 -8.13 -3.13
CA ALA A 260 0.89 -7.52 -1.89
C ALA A 260 0.80 -5.99 -1.96
N TYR A 261 1.55 -5.37 -2.86
CA TYR A 261 1.53 -3.93 -3.05
C TYR A 261 1.73 -3.56 -4.52
N VAL A 262 1.08 -2.48 -4.98
CA VAL A 262 1.34 -1.83 -6.27
C VAL A 262 1.16 -0.32 -6.15
N GLN A 263 2.09 0.44 -6.73
CA GLN A 263 1.94 1.88 -6.89
C GLN A 263 2.70 2.36 -8.12
N LEU A 264 2.06 3.16 -8.98
CA LEU A 264 2.78 4.04 -9.89
C LEU A 264 3.44 5.14 -9.08
N THR A 265 4.76 5.20 -9.16
CA THR A 265 5.58 6.07 -8.32
C THR A 265 6.47 6.98 -9.16
N VAL A 266 7.42 7.64 -8.50
CA VAL A 266 8.46 8.45 -9.16
C VAL A 266 9.30 7.59 -10.10
N ASP A 267 10.06 8.26 -10.96
CA ASP A 267 11.06 7.65 -11.83
C ASP A 267 12.14 6.95 -11.01
N LEU A 268 12.18 5.61 -11.06
CA LEU A 268 13.07 4.79 -10.24
C LEU A 268 14.47 4.69 -10.84
N ASN A 269 14.58 4.75 -12.16
CA ASN A 269 15.85 4.57 -12.87
C ASN A 269 16.48 5.88 -13.39
N GLY A 270 15.83 7.03 -13.26
CA GLY A 270 16.35 8.31 -13.73
C GLY A 270 16.23 8.52 -15.24
N ASP A 271 15.29 7.83 -15.91
CA ASP A 271 14.99 7.99 -17.34
C ASP A 271 13.93 9.08 -17.64
N ASN A 272 13.42 9.72 -16.60
CA ASN A 272 12.34 10.72 -16.54
C ASN A 272 10.93 10.18 -16.81
N LYS A 273 10.69 8.88 -16.62
CA LYS A 273 9.37 8.27 -16.66
C LYS A 273 9.04 7.61 -15.32
N PRO A 274 7.79 7.71 -14.84
CA PRO A 274 7.38 7.00 -13.64
C PRO A 274 7.36 5.49 -13.88
N ASP A 275 7.61 4.72 -12.83
CA ASP A 275 7.58 3.25 -12.86
C ASP A 275 6.54 2.70 -11.89
N LEU A 276 6.13 1.45 -12.08
CA LEU A 276 5.35 0.73 -11.08
C LEU A 276 6.26 0.07 -10.06
N LEU A 277 6.12 0.42 -8.79
CA LEU A 277 6.74 -0.30 -7.67
C LEU A 277 5.78 -1.36 -7.14
N VAL A 278 6.26 -2.60 -7.05
CA VAL A 278 5.45 -3.77 -6.73
C VAL A 278 6.16 -4.64 -5.70
N THR A 279 5.42 -5.19 -4.74
CA THR A 279 5.93 -6.23 -3.86
C THR A 279 5.22 -7.55 -4.08
N VAL A 280 6.00 -8.63 -4.04
CA VAL A 280 5.50 -10.01 -4.05
C VAL A 280 5.81 -10.62 -2.70
N ASN A 281 4.77 -10.86 -1.93
CA ASN A 281 4.85 -11.40 -0.58
C ASN A 281 4.87 -12.92 -0.64
N ASP A 282 5.94 -13.54 -0.14
CA ASP A 282 6.14 -14.99 -0.25
C ASP A 282 6.66 -15.59 1.08
N GLU A 283 6.37 -16.87 1.28
CA GLU A 283 6.79 -17.62 2.47
C GLU A 283 8.31 -17.91 2.49
N PHE A 284 8.98 -17.87 1.34
CA PHE A 284 10.35 -18.35 1.17
C PHE A 284 11.28 -17.36 0.48
N ASN A 285 10.78 -16.63 -0.52
CA ASN A 285 11.59 -15.74 -1.35
C ASN A 285 10.76 -14.61 -1.96
N GLY A 286 10.32 -13.69 -1.11
CA GLY A 286 9.64 -12.47 -1.52
C GLY A 286 10.57 -11.51 -2.25
N SER A 287 9.96 -10.55 -2.94
CA SER A 287 10.68 -9.65 -3.83
C SER A 287 10.11 -8.24 -3.88
N LEU A 288 10.99 -7.27 -4.10
CA LEU A 288 10.67 -5.92 -4.54
C LEU A 288 10.96 -5.81 -6.04
N ILE A 289 9.97 -5.38 -6.82
CA ILE A 289 10.01 -5.38 -8.28
C ILE A 289 9.62 -3.99 -8.79
N ALA A 290 10.31 -3.49 -9.80
CA ALA A 290 9.84 -2.40 -10.62
C ALA A 290 9.33 -2.93 -11.97
N TYR A 291 8.28 -2.30 -12.51
CA TYR A 291 7.92 -2.46 -13.91
C TYR A 291 8.04 -1.13 -14.63
N GLU A 292 8.94 -1.07 -15.61
CA GLU A 292 9.00 0.05 -16.56
C GLU A 292 7.71 0.08 -17.36
N LEU A 293 7.13 1.27 -17.50
CA LEU A 293 5.95 1.45 -18.34
C LEU A 293 6.31 1.24 -19.83
N PRO A 294 5.36 0.78 -20.65
CA PRO A 294 5.51 0.77 -22.10
C PRO A 294 5.86 2.17 -22.65
N PRO A 295 6.43 2.26 -23.87
CA PRO A 295 6.64 3.54 -24.54
C PRO A 295 5.38 4.40 -24.58
N SER A 296 5.56 5.73 -24.60
CA SER A 296 4.43 6.66 -24.58
C SER A 296 3.44 6.38 -25.72
N GLY A 297 2.15 6.32 -25.37
CA GLY A 297 1.07 5.97 -26.29
C GLY A 297 0.84 4.47 -26.47
N GLU A 298 1.69 3.61 -25.88
CA GLU A 298 1.57 2.15 -25.99
C GLU A 298 1.04 1.49 -24.70
N ILE A 299 0.61 2.24 -23.69
CA ILE A 299 0.19 1.69 -22.38
C ILE A 299 -0.83 0.52 -22.50
N ARG A 300 -1.73 0.56 -23.49
CA ARG A 300 -2.75 -0.48 -23.74
C ARG A 300 -2.17 -1.79 -24.32
N THR A 301 -1.05 -1.75 -25.04
CA THR A 301 -0.56 -2.89 -25.85
C THR A 301 0.93 -3.21 -25.70
N GLY A 302 1.78 -2.22 -25.41
CA GLY A 302 3.23 -2.36 -25.29
C GLY A 302 3.63 -3.08 -24.00
N ASN A 303 4.88 -3.51 -23.91
CA ASN A 303 5.33 -4.38 -22.81
C ASN A 303 5.75 -3.58 -21.58
N PHE A 304 5.33 -4.04 -20.41
CA PHE A 304 5.90 -3.61 -19.14
C PHE A 304 7.19 -4.42 -18.91
N VAL A 305 8.32 -3.76 -18.70
CA VAL A 305 9.61 -4.45 -18.51
C VAL A 305 9.83 -4.66 -17.02
N LYS A 306 10.03 -5.92 -16.62
CA LYS A 306 10.17 -6.32 -15.22
C LYS A 306 11.62 -6.23 -14.75
N HIS A 307 11.85 -5.54 -13.64
CA HIS A 307 13.15 -5.40 -12.98
C HIS A 307 13.05 -5.84 -11.52
N ILE A 308 13.84 -6.83 -11.14
CA ILE A 308 13.90 -7.26 -9.74
C ILE A 308 14.91 -6.36 -9.01
N LEU A 309 14.42 -5.58 -8.05
CA LEU A 309 15.25 -4.63 -7.29
C LEU A 309 15.90 -5.32 -6.09
N ALA A 310 15.15 -6.21 -5.42
CA ALA A 310 15.64 -6.98 -4.28
C ALA A 310 14.86 -8.30 -4.13
N LEU A 311 15.53 -9.30 -3.55
CA LEU A 311 15.03 -10.66 -3.31
C LEU A 311 15.42 -11.14 -1.91
N GLY A 312 14.81 -12.26 -1.49
CA GLY A 312 15.23 -13.01 -0.30
C GLY A 312 14.48 -12.65 0.97
N PHE A 313 13.45 -11.81 0.87
CA PHE A 313 12.58 -11.50 2.00
C PHE A 313 11.76 -12.73 2.37
N LYS A 314 11.71 -13.05 3.66
CA LYS A 314 10.94 -14.20 4.16
C LYS A 314 10.57 -13.99 5.63
N PRO A 315 9.48 -14.60 6.11
CA PRO A 315 9.11 -14.54 7.51
C PRO A 315 10.23 -15.00 8.45
N LEU A 316 10.39 -14.34 9.61
CA LEU A 316 11.30 -14.82 10.67
C LEU A 316 10.96 -16.25 11.12
N THR A 317 9.67 -16.55 11.19
CA THR A 317 9.15 -17.88 11.49
C THR A 317 8.26 -18.33 10.33
N PRO A 318 8.70 -19.31 9.52
CA PRO A 318 7.89 -19.84 8.42
C PRO A 318 6.68 -20.58 8.98
N THR A 319 5.49 -20.01 8.79
CA THR A 319 4.21 -20.67 9.09
C THR A 319 3.19 -20.28 8.03
N LYS A 320 2.27 -21.20 7.72
CA LYS A 320 1.20 -20.97 6.74
C LYS A 320 0.48 -19.65 7.02
N GLY A 321 0.37 -18.80 5.99
CA GLY A 321 -0.32 -17.51 6.06
C GLY A 321 0.53 -16.37 6.58
N ARG A 322 1.84 -16.58 6.73
CA ARG A 322 2.83 -15.51 6.89
C ARG A 322 3.57 -15.28 5.58
N GLY A 323 4.04 -14.06 5.35
CA GLY A 323 4.88 -13.78 4.20
C GLY A 323 5.58 -12.44 4.29
N ALA A 324 6.53 -12.23 3.38
CA ALA A 324 7.29 -11.01 3.28
C ALA A 324 7.67 -10.73 1.82
N PRO A 325 7.90 -9.48 1.41
CA PRO A 325 7.75 -8.25 2.19
C PRO A 325 6.32 -7.67 2.11
N GLY A 326 6.09 -6.55 2.80
CA GLY A 326 4.85 -5.76 2.80
C GLY A 326 4.88 -4.61 1.79
N GLN A 327 4.56 -3.38 2.22
CA GLN A 327 4.57 -2.17 1.37
C GLN A 327 6.00 -1.72 1.02
N GLY A 328 6.19 -1.29 -0.24
CA GLY A 328 7.32 -0.45 -0.66
C GLY A 328 6.90 1.02 -0.88
N ILE A 329 7.80 1.96 -0.62
CA ILE A 329 7.61 3.40 -0.83
C ILE A 329 8.85 3.93 -1.55
N ALA A 330 8.67 4.60 -2.69
CA ALA A 330 9.77 5.35 -3.33
C ALA A 330 9.73 6.82 -2.92
N ILE A 331 10.90 7.37 -2.63
CA ILE A 331 11.05 8.71 -2.08
C ILE A 331 12.15 9.46 -2.85
N GLN A 332 11.79 10.59 -3.41
CA GLN A 332 12.77 11.54 -3.95
C GLN A 332 13.44 12.29 -2.79
N PHE A 333 14.39 11.63 -2.13
CA PHE A 333 15.09 12.16 -0.95
C PHE A 333 16.07 13.29 -1.32
N TYR A 334 16.78 13.11 -2.43
CA TYR A 334 17.74 14.09 -2.91
C TYR A 334 17.04 15.17 -3.73
N SER A 335 17.52 16.41 -3.63
CA SER A 335 17.11 17.51 -4.50
C SER A 335 17.24 17.10 -5.97
N LEU A 336 16.28 17.47 -6.82
CA LEU A 336 16.33 17.23 -8.27
C LEU A 336 17.56 17.85 -8.97
N ALA A 337 18.24 18.81 -8.33
CA ALA A 337 19.49 19.36 -8.81
C ALA A 337 20.66 18.36 -8.69
N ILE A 338 20.55 17.41 -7.78
CA ILE A 338 21.48 16.30 -7.59
C ILE A 338 20.85 15.10 -8.29
N ARG A 339 21.41 14.70 -9.44
CA ARG A 339 20.89 13.59 -10.24
C ARG A 339 21.14 12.24 -9.55
N LYS A 340 20.31 11.96 -8.54
CA LYS A 340 20.26 10.67 -7.81
C LYS A 340 18.89 10.05 -7.95
N LYS A 341 18.88 8.73 -8.05
CA LYS A 341 17.65 7.93 -8.08
C LYS A 341 16.94 8.04 -6.73
N PRO A 342 15.62 7.81 -6.70
CA PRO A 342 14.89 7.78 -5.44
C PRO A 342 15.40 6.65 -4.55
N ILE A 343 15.34 6.88 -3.25
CA ILE A 343 15.51 5.81 -2.26
C ILE A 343 14.21 5.03 -2.14
N LEU A 344 14.29 3.78 -1.70
CA LEU A 344 13.12 2.97 -1.41
C LEU A 344 13.11 2.62 0.08
N ILE A 345 11.93 2.73 0.69
CA ILE A 345 11.65 2.19 2.01
C ILE A 345 10.77 0.96 1.83
N LEU A 346 11.12 -0.15 2.45
CA LEU A 346 10.38 -1.40 2.34
C LEU A 346 10.05 -1.94 3.74
N SER A 347 8.76 -2.13 4.01
CA SER A 347 8.32 -2.91 5.16
C SER A 347 8.53 -4.39 4.88
N GLY A 348 9.19 -5.09 5.79
CA GLY A 348 9.46 -6.52 5.68
C GLY A 348 8.28 -7.41 6.09
N ASP A 349 7.17 -6.84 6.57
CA ASP A 349 6.03 -7.62 7.07
C ASP A 349 6.47 -8.66 8.12
N ASP A 350 6.24 -9.96 7.90
CA ASP A 350 6.63 -11.02 8.84
C ASP A 350 8.14 -11.32 8.92
N ASP A 351 8.97 -10.70 8.06
CA ASP A 351 10.44 -10.69 8.18
C ASP A 351 10.92 -9.79 9.33
N GLY A 352 10.05 -8.92 9.83
CA GLY A 352 10.33 -8.12 11.03
C GLY A 352 11.35 -7.03 10.83
N CYS A 353 11.67 -6.70 9.58
CA CYS A 353 12.63 -5.67 9.25
C CYS A 353 11.95 -4.49 8.54
N VAL A 354 12.56 -3.32 8.63
CA VAL A 354 12.34 -2.21 7.69
C VAL A 354 13.65 -1.96 6.97
N TYR A 355 13.58 -1.83 5.66
CA TYR A 355 14.75 -1.68 4.81
C TYR A 355 14.78 -0.30 4.15
N LEU A 356 15.98 0.25 4.05
CA LEU A 356 16.35 1.34 3.15
C LEU A 356 17.06 0.72 1.95
N LEU A 357 16.63 1.07 0.74
CA LEU A 357 17.31 0.70 -0.48
C LEU A 357 17.82 1.95 -1.20
N GLU A 358 19.10 1.94 -1.56
CA GLU A 358 19.80 3.03 -2.26
C GLU A 358 20.38 2.49 -3.57
N ALA A 359 20.18 3.20 -4.67
CA ALA A 359 20.70 2.79 -5.96
C ALA A 359 22.24 2.68 -5.93
N ILE A 360 22.78 1.64 -6.55
CA ILE A 360 24.24 1.44 -6.62
C ILE A 360 24.86 2.37 -7.69
N HIS A 361 24.09 2.69 -8.74
CA HIS A 361 24.52 3.47 -9.88
C HIS A 361 23.49 4.55 -10.25
N ASP A 362 23.54 5.70 -9.57
CA ASP A 362 22.62 6.82 -9.78
C ASP A 362 22.62 7.41 -11.20
N ASN A 363 23.78 7.43 -11.85
CA ASN A 363 23.95 8.10 -13.14
C ASN A 363 23.65 7.22 -14.37
N ASP A 364 23.34 5.94 -14.17
CA ASP A 364 23.07 4.99 -15.25
C ASP A 364 21.60 4.52 -15.23
N PRO A 365 20.74 5.01 -16.12
CA PRO A 365 19.34 4.63 -16.13
C PRO A 365 19.07 3.19 -16.60
N SER A 366 20.07 2.52 -17.17
CA SER A 366 19.95 1.09 -17.49
C SER A 366 20.23 0.17 -16.30
N ASN A 367 20.79 0.72 -15.21
CA ASN A 367 21.14 -0.04 -14.03
C ASN A 367 20.01 0.02 -12.98
N TRP A 368 19.47 -1.15 -12.63
CA TRP A 368 18.37 -1.30 -11.68
C TRP A 368 18.80 -1.85 -10.32
N GLU A 369 20.10 -1.84 -10.03
CA GLU A 369 20.64 -2.43 -8.81
C GLU A 369 20.51 -1.46 -7.64
N TYR A 370 19.97 -1.98 -6.54
CA TYR A 370 19.87 -1.30 -5.26
C TYR A 370 20.66 -2.07 -4.20
N SER A 371 21.34 -1.32 -3.34
CA SER A 371 21.92 -1.82 -2.08
C SER A 371 20.88 -1.73 -0.97
N THR A 372 20.87 -2.69 -0.05
CA THR A 372 19.86 -2.79 1.01
C THR A 372 20.51 -2.63 2.39
N THR A 373 19.95 -1.73 3.20
CA THR A 373 20.33 -1.50 4.60
C THR A 373 19.12 -1.72 5.51
N ILE A 374 19.31 -2.39 6.65
CA ILE A 374 18.24 -2.55 7.66
C ILE A 374 18.18 -1.26 8.50
N ILE A 375 17.02 -0.61 8.51
CA ILE A 375 16.73 0.55 9.37
C ILE A 375 16.29 0.09 10.76
N HIS A 376 15.37 -0.87 10.79
CA HIS A 376 14.81 -1.42 12.02
C HIS A 376 14.70 -2.93 11.89
N LYS A 377 14.94 -3.64 13.00
CA LYS A 377 14.72 -5.07 13.13
C LYS A 377 13.99 -5.35 14.43
N SER A 378 12.77 -5.84 14.31
CA SER A 378 11.94 -6.27 15.41
C SER A 378 12.48 -7.56 16.04
N GLU A 379 12.29 -7.69 17.34
CA GLU A 379 12.54 -8.92 18.09
C GLU A 379 11.37 -9.90 18.01
N LYS A 380 10.18 -9.48 17.54
CA LYS A 380 8.91 -10.22 17.70
C LYS A 380 8.12 -10.51 16.40
N SER A 381 8.73 -10.32 15.24
CA SER A 381 8.30 -10.73 13.88
C SER A 381 7.62 -9.73 12.97
N THR A 382 6.45 -9.18 13.27
CA THR A 382 5.68 -8.48 12.22
C THR A 382 5.90 -6.98 12.29
N ILE A 383 6.34 -6.37 11.19
CA ILE A 383 6.30 -4.92 10.97
C ILE A 383 5.15 -4.60 10.02
N GLY A 384 4.22 -3.76 10.44
CA GLY A 384 3.10 -3.36 9.60
C GLY A 384 3.47 -2.34 8.51
N GLN A 385 2.46 -1.64 8.00
CA GLN A 385 2.64 -0.62 6.97
C GLN A 385 3.27 0.66 7.56
N VAL A 386 4.43 1.06 7.01
CA VAL A 386 5.16 2.27 7.42
C VAL A 386 4.63 3.52 6.71
N THR A 387 4.96 4.69 7.22
CA THR A 387 4.70 5.98 6.55
C THR A 387 5.87 6.92 6.75
N VAL A 388 6.15 7.78 5.77
CA VAL A 388 7.32 8.66 5.73
C VAL A 388 6.92 10.02 5.19
N GLU A 389 7.32 11.09 5.88
CA GLU A 389 7.10 12.47 5.47
C GLU A 389 7.94 13.45 6.32
N ASP A 390 8.22 14.65 5.81
CA ASP A 390 8.71 15.77 6.62
C ASP A 390 7.54 16.37 7.41
N VAL A 391 7.38 15.94 8.67
CA VAL A 391 6.18 16.27 9.45
C VAL A 391 6.31 17.56 10.26
N ASP A 392 7.53 18.06 10.49
CA ASP A 392 7.80 19.30 11.20
C ASP A 392 8.34 20.43 10.29
N ASN A 393 8.56 20.15 9.00
CA ASN A 393 9.09 21.05 7.96
C ASN A 393 10.52 21.51 8.25
N ASP A 394 11.35 20.68 8.87
CA ASP A 394 12.76 20.96 9.12
C ASP A 394 13.70 20.51 7.98
N GLY A 395 13.13 19.90 6.94
CA GLY A 395 13.84 19.41 5.75
C GLY A 395 14.34 17.97 5.87
N TYR A 396 14.10 17.29 7.00
CA TYR A 396 14.35 15.87 7.15
C TYR A 396 13.04 15.08 7.12
N LEU A 397 13.12 13.83 6.67
CA LEU A 397 11.96 12.94 6.67
C LEU A 397 11.87 12.18 7.99
N GLU A 398 10.68 12.14 8.57
CA GLU A 398 10.33 11.23 9.65
C GLU A 398 9.66 9.98 9.08
N MET A 399 10.18 8.82 9.48
CA MET A 399 9.58 7.52 9.23
C MET A 399 8.97 6.97 10.51
N PHE A 400 7.72 6.52 10.41
CA PHE A 400 6.99 5.86 11.47
C PHE A 400 6.89 4.37 11.18
N VAL A 401 7.28 3.54 12.15
CA VAL A 401 7.38 2.09 12.01
C VAL A 401 6.47 1.40 13.03
N PRO A 402 5.40 0.69 12.60
CA PRO A 402 4.52 -0.03 13.49
C PRO A 402 5.09 -1.43 13.78
N ALA A 403 5.73 -1.60 14.93
CA ALA A 403 6.19 -2.91 15.39
C ALA A 403 5.03 -3.66 16.07
N TYR A 404 4.23 -4.32 15.23
CA TYR A 404 2.96 -4.94 15.58
C TYR A 404 3.04 -5.83 16.82
N ASN A 405 3.96 -6.80 16.83
CA ASN A 405 4.10 -7.75 17.94
C ASN A 405 4.82 -7.17 19.16
N GLU A 406 5.48 -6.02 19.02
CA GLU A 406 6.14 -5.32 20.12
C GLU A 406 5.21 -4.36 20.85
N ASN A 407 4.07 -4.02 20.26
CA ASN A 407 3.16 -2.98 20.76
C ASN A 407 3.85 -1.61 20.83
N ILE A 408 4.68 -1.29 19.83
CA ILE A 408 5.45 -0.06 19.77
C ILE A 408 5.32 0.55 18.37
N VAL A 409 5.22 1.88 18.32
CA VAL A 409 5.50 2.66 17.11
C VAL A 409 6.84 3.35 17.31
N TYR A 410 7.80 3.07 16.43
CA TYR A 410 9.12 3.72 16.41
C TYR A 410 9.11 4.90 15.44
N ILE A 411 9.86 5.95 15.78
CA ILE A 411 10.00 7.16 14.96
C ILE A 411 11.47 7.36 14.64
N TYR A 412 11.80 7.29 13.36
CA TYR A 412 13.14 7.52 12.84
C TYR A 412 13.17 8.83 12.05
N ARG A 413 14.26 9.56 12.16
CA ARG A 413 14.61 10.64 11.23
C ARG A 413 15.64 10.14 10.23
N LEU A 414 15.42 10.40 8.94
CA LEU A 414 16.36 10.05 7.88
C LEU A 414 17.27 11.25 7.60
N MET A 415 18.57 11.10 7.88
CA MET A 415 19.57 12.17 7.71
C MET A 415 20.63 11.77 6.69
N GLU A 416 21.14 12.73 5.92
CA GLU A 416 22.34 12.52 5.10
C GLU A 416 23.60 12.42 6.01
N LYS A 417 24.57 11.58 5.65
CA LYS A 417 25.79 11.32 6.43
C LYS A 417 26.93 12.32 6.23
#